data_AF-A0A9E5FX65-F1
#
_entry.id   AF-A0A9E5FX65-F1
#
_cell.length_a   1.000
_cell.length_b   1.000
_cell.length_c   1.000
_cell.angle_alpha   90.00
_cell.angle_beta   90.00
_cell.angle_gamma   90.00
#
_symmetry.space_group_name_H-M   'P 1'
#
loop_
_entity.id
_entity.type
_entity.pdbx_description
1 polymer ?
#
loop_
_entity_poly.entity_id
_entity_poly.type
_entity_poly.pdbx_seq_one_letter_code
_entity_poly.pdbx_strand_id
1 'polypeptide(L)'
;MFYAVLLAFLAALSMERSDPARAARDSWWPAQQAPRGFVTVRVRGVPTTAATAVPSGSGTSGVTSAVTASTVDMREEMLSASLAGLAALAVNCGETDELVWNDTVVQRYGEWKERTVARLGLEDRGTFTPWELLERGMRAGWVRGYVAYAREPSGRKAYTSKNASTNESVNVATSLAGIHRAVLIEESLIPRAEALGLRMRADGRVPMSPADAAQLSRSTLSMLDPGVQRNRDVAISQQCWVGYGAGAQAWSMIDRLDDLAPTFGWDEGDEAMHTLAVSVHGHSNTASNWMRNQPFLSAGALDARFPAVAGMPASSVDFADRRPCVALVLSDGDNLQWLSGAFWGPGAPRNMPATPPPGTPPVKPPAYWDHPLHGSFPIGFGACLSSLSQAAPCVLERIGETQPVGTALIEQFAGYWYPDRFAENTGRREELFREFMRRLDAQNHRTGAVMAGMLMLHSNTPGAAEARRWIAEGLHPLLGAFVCDYAPYNA
;
A
#
# COMPACT_ATOMS: atom_id res chain seq x y z
N MET A 1 -44.64 -17.07 17.69
CA MET A 1 -43.90 -16.15 18.57
C MET A 1 -42.43 -16.57 18.77
N PHE A 2 -42.13 -17.86 18.94
CA PHE A 2 -40.74 -18.38 19.09
C PHE A 2 -39.80 -18.12 17.89
N TYR A 3 -40.30 -18.22 16.65
CA TYR A 3 -39.48 -18.00 15.44
C TYR A 3 -39.04 -16.54 15.22
N ALA A 4 -39.84 -15.56 15.65
CA ALA A 4 -39.50 -14.14 15.51
C ALA A 4 -38.41 -13.72 16.52
N VAL A 5 -38.40 -14.31 17.71
CA VAL A 5 -37.37 -14.09 18.73
C VAL A 5 -36.05 -14.74 18.31
N LEU A 6 -36.08 -15.94 17.72
CA LEU A 6 -34.87 -16.61 17.23
C LEU A 6 -34.22 -15.88 16.05
N LEU A 7 -35.00 -15.33 15.12
CA LEU A 7 -34.49 -14.50 14.02
C LEU A 7 -33.94 -13.16 14.51
N ALA A 8 -34.57 -12.54 15.53
CA ALA A 8 -34.02 -11.34 16.16
C ALA A 8 -32.72 -11.64 16.92
N PHE A 9 -32.60 -12.81 17.56
CA PHE A 9 -31.38 -13.25 18.24
C PHE A 9 -30.25 -13.61 17.27
N LEU A 10 -30.55 -14.25 16.13
CA LEU A 10 -29.58 -14.54 15.07
C LEU A 10 -29.16 -13.28 14.31
N ALA A 11 -30.07 -12.33 14.08
CA ALA A 11 -29.72 -11.02 13.56
C ALA A 11 -28.86 -10.21 14.55
N ALA A 12 -29.11 -10.34 15.86
CA ALA A 12 -28.29 -9.71 16.90
C ALA A 12 -26.90 -10.35 17.04
N LEU A 13 -26.76 -11.67 16.84
CA LEU A 13 -25.48 -12.38 16.82
C LEU A 13 -24.69 -12.16 15.52
N SER A 14 -25.36 -11.82 14.42
CA SER A 14 -24.76 -11.46 13.13
C SER A 14 -24.46 -9.95 12.99
N MET A 15 -24.87 -9.14 13.96
CA MET A 15 -24.66 -7.69 13.98
C MET A 15 -23.94 -7.27 15.26
N GLU A 16 -22.76 -7.84 15.53
CA GLU A 16 -21.72 -7.00 16.11
C GLU A 16 -21.45 -5.89 15.10
N ARG A 17 -22.13 -4.75 15.26
CA ARG A 17 -21.64 -3.49 14.71
C ARG A 17 -20.24 -3.35 15.28
N SER A 18 -19.24 -3.57 14.43
CA SER A 18 -17.85 -3.29 14.72
C SER A 18 -17.79 -1.90 15.34
N ASP A 19 -17.49 -1.81 16.64
CA ASP A 19 -17.26 -0.55 17.30
C ASP A 19 -16.15 0.17 16.52
N PRO A 20 -16.42 1.33 15.89
CA PRO A 20 -15.42 2.03 15.06
C PRO A 20 -14.15 2.35 15.85
N ALA A 21 -14.28 2.58 17.17
CA ALA A 21 -13.14 2.81 18.04
C ALA A 21 -12.31 1.54 18.27
N ARG A 22 -12.96 0.36 18.29
CA ARG A 22 -12.27 -0.94 18.34
C ARG A 22 -11.64 -1.31 17.00
N ALA A 23 -12.36 -1.13 15.90
CA ALA A 23 -11.83 -1.40 14.55
C ALA A 23 -10.60 -0.53 14.24
N ALA A 24 -10.59 0.73 14.69
CA ALA A 24 -9.42 1.61 14.57
C ALA A 24 -8.24 1.14 15.44
N ARG A 25 -8.48 0.57 16.63
CA ARG A 25 -7.43 0.00 17.50
C ARG A 25 -6.83 -1.30 16.96
N ASP A 26 -7.60 -2.02 16.15
CA ASP A 26 -7.22 -3.30 15.54
C ASP A 26 -6.60 -3.12 14.15
N SER A 27 -6.39 -1.87 13.72
CA SER A 27 -5.82 -1.48 12.43
C SER A 27 -4.37 -1.03 12.60
N TRP A 28 -3.52 -1.33 11.62
CA TRP A 28 -2.21 -0.70 11.48
C TRP A 28 -2.28 0.40 10.44
N TRP A 29 -3.07 0.19 9.39
CA TRP A 29 -3.25 1.17 8.36
C TRP A 29 -4.05 2.36 8.91
N PRO A 30 -3.61 3.60 8.66
CA PRO A 30 -4.36 4.76 9.07
C PRO A 30 -5.71 4.83 8.37
N ALA A 31 -6.75 5.20 9.14
CA ALA A 31 -8.10 5.28 8.62
C ALA A 31 -8.20 6.41 7.57
N GLN A 32 -8.73 6.07 6.40
CA GLN A 32 -9.11 7.04 5.39
C GLN A 32 -10.63 7.06 5.26
N GLN A 33 -11.24 8.22 5.52
CA GLN A 33 -12.69 8.36 5.41
C GLN A 33 -13.16 8.22 3.96
N ALA A 34 -14.35 7.65 3.79
CA ALA A 34 -14.98 7.54 2.48
C ALA A 34 -15.49 8.91 2.01
N PRO A 35 -15.12 9.37 0.80
CA PRO A 35 -15.64 10.61 0.23
C PRO A 35 -17.04 10.38 -0.39
N ARG A 36 -17.68 11.45 -0.86
CA ARG A 36 -18.88 11.34 -1.73
C ARG A 36 -18.53 11.28 -3.20
N GLY A 37 -17.41 11.88 -3.59
CA GLY A 37 -16.96 11.90 -4.96
C GLY A 37 -15.45 11.86 -5.10
N PHE A 38 -15.00 11.90 -6.34
CA PHE A 38 -13.59 11.96 -6.66
C PHE A 38 -13.35 12.72 -7.95
N VAL A 39 -12.10 13.12 -8.14
CA VAL A 39 -11.60 13.67 -9.40
C VAL A 39 -10.41 12.87 -9.90
N THR A 40 -10.21 12.88 -11.21
CA THR A 40 -9.04 12.26 -11.84
C THR A 40 -8.02 13.34 -12.21
N VAL A 41 -6.74 13.11 -11.91
CA VAL A 41 -5.64 13.97 -12.37
C VAL A 41 -4.86 13.28 -13.47
N ARG A 42 -4.61 14.01 -14.56
CA ARG A 42 -3.78 13.57 -15.68
C ARG A 42 -2.56 14.47 -15.82
N VAL A 43 -1.38 13.88 -15.59
CA VAL A 43 -0.09 14.52 -15.86
C VAL A 43 0.23 14.34 -17.34
N ARG A 44 0.71 15.39 -18.01
CA ARG A 44 1.12 15.31 -19.42
C ARG A 44 2.22 14.25 -19.56
N GLY A 45 2.11 13.41 -20.58
CA GLY A 45 3.08 12.35 -20.84
C GLY A 45 2.79 11.01 -20.18
N VAL A 46 1.77 10.91 -19.32
CA VAL A 46 1.33 9.62 -18.78
C VAL A 46 0.24 9.04 -19.70
N PRO A 47 0.46 7.90 -20.39
CA PRO A 47 -0.59 7.22 -21.13
C PRO A 47 -1.78 6.84 -20.23
N THR A 48 -2.99 6.82 -20.80
CA THR A 48 -4.23 6.61 -20.02
C THR A 48 -4.65 5.14 -20.01
N THR A 49 -5.36 4.72 -18.96
CA THR A 49 -6.08 3.43 -18.89
C THR A 49 -7.34 3.41 -19.77
N ALA A 50 -7.90 4.59 -20.10
CA ALA A 50 -9.20 4.76 -20.75
C ALA A 50 -9.21 4.56 -22.29
N ALA A 51 -8.08 4.20 -22.91
CA ALA A 51 -8.02 4.01 -24.36
C ALA A 51 -8.52 2.62 -24.82
N THR A 52 -9.75 2.21 -24.46
CA THR A 52 -10.48 1.13 -25.17
C THR A 52 -12.00 1.29 -25.07
N ALA A 53 -12.55 2.36 -25.64
CA ALA A 53 -13.90 2.29 -26.23
C ALA A 53 -13.73 2.13 -27.74
N VAL A 54 -14.00 0.93 -28.27
CA VAL A 54 -13.97 0.68 -29.72
C VAL A 54 -15.26 1.25 -30.34
N PRO A 55 -15.20 2.16 -31.32
CA PRO A 55 -16.34 2.41 -32.18
C PRO A 55 -16.47 1.21 -33.13
N SER A 56 -17.63 0.56 -33.11
CA SER A 56 -18.02 -0.39 -34.15
C SER A 56 -18.18 0.35 -35.48
N GLY A 57 -17.22 0.20 -36.38
CA GLY A 57 -17.29 0.79 -37.71
C GLY A 57 -16.21 0.24 -38.64
N SER A 58 -16.60 -0.66 -39.53
CA SER A 58 -15.80 -1.07 -40.68
C SER A 58 -15.60 0.12 -41.62
N GLY A 59 -14.40 0.67 -41.68
CA GLY A 59 -14.08 1.76 -42.60
C GLY A 59 -12.57 2.03 -42.65
N THR A 60 -11.96 1.61 -43.75
CA THR A 60 -10.58 1.89 -44.12
C THR A 60 -10.36 3.38 -44.39
N SER A 61 -9.48 4.04 -43.62
CA SER A 61 -8.71 5.20 -44.09
C SER A 61 -7.56 5.49 -43.11
N GLY A 62 -6.33 5.53 -43.63
CA GLY A 62 -5.12 5.73 -42.86
C GLY A 62 -5.01 7.13 -42.25
N VAL A 63 -4.51 7.16 -41.01
CA VAL A 63 -3.78 8.27 -40.43
C VAL A 63 -2.68 7.66 -39.57
N THR A 64 -1.45 7.62 -40.08
CA THR A 64 -0.25 7.43 -39.24
C THR A 64 -0.04 8.71 -38.44
N SER A 65 -0.67 8.82 -37.27
CA SER A 65 -0.26 9.80 -36.27
C SER A 65 0.96 9.25 -35.54
N ALA A 66 2.12 9.83 -35.84
CA ALA A 66 3.31 9.65 -35.02
C ALA A 66 3.01 10.22 -33.63
N VAL A 67 2.68 9.34 -32.67
CA VAL A 67 2.62 9.70 -31.25
C VAL A 67 4.06 9.89 -30.81
N THR A 68 4.51 11.15 -30.77
CA THR A 68 5.71 11.52 -30.03
C THR A 68 5.50 11.13 -28.57
N ALA A 69 6.34 10.24 -28.04
CA ALA A 69 6.32 9.86 -26.64
C ALA A 69 6.66 11.10 -25.79
N SER A 70 5.64 11.82 -25.34
CA SER A 70 5.79 12.94 -24.41
C SER A 70 6.35 12.40 -23.09
N THR A 71 7.53 12.87 -22.70
CA THR A 71 8.17 12.51 -21.42
C THR A 71 7.36 13.05 -20.26
N VAL A 72 7.09 12.20 -19.26
CA VAL A 72 6.40 12.59 -18.02
C VAL A 72 7.23 13.64 -17.28
N ASP A 73 6.60 14.77 -16.92
CA ASP A 73 7.24 15.78 -16.07
C ASP A 73 7.14 15.33 -14.60
N MET A 74 8.24 14.82 -14.07
CA MET A 74 8.32 14.37 -12.66
C MET A 74 7.96 15.47 -11.65
N ARG A 75 8.14 16.75 -12.00
CA ARG A 75 7.77 17.87 -11.11
C ARG A 75 6.25 17.99 -11.00
N GLU A 76 5.54 17.79 -12.11
CA GLU A 76 4.07 17.77 -12.12
C GLU A 76 3.52 16.49 -11.49
N GLU A 77 4.21 15.35 -11.58
CA GLU A 77 3.83 14.14 -10.84
C GLU A 77 3.94 14.34 -9.31
N MET A 78 4.99 15.01 -8.83
CA MET A 78 5.13 15.33 -7.40
C MET A 78 4.03 16.28 -6.91
N LEU A 79 3.70 17.30 -7.70
CA LEU A 79 2.55 18.18 -7.45
C LEU A 79 1.26 17.35 -7.36
N SER A 80 1.01 16.46 -8.33
CA SER A 80 -0.16 15.57 -8.37
C SER A 80 -0.25 14.66 -7.13
N ALA A 81 0.86 14.06 -6.71
CA ALA A 81 0.91 13.22 -5.51
C ALA A 81 0.59 14.05 -4.25
N SER A 82 1.10 15.27 -4.16
CA SER A 82 0.82 16.16 -3.02
C SER A 82 -0.62 16.64 -2.97
N LEU A 83 -1.23 16.93 -4.12
CA LEU A 83 -2.65 17.28 -4.21
C LEU A 83 -3.53 16.11 -3.74
N ALA A 84 -3.18 14.88 -4.11
CA ALA A 84 -3.90 13.70 -3.65
C ALA A 84 -3.79 13.49 -2.13
N GLY A 85 -2.60 13.68 -1.56
CA GLY A 85 -2.42 13.62 -0.10
C GLY A 85 -3.16 14.71 0.66
N LEU A 86 -3.15 15.95 0.15
CA LEU A 86 -3.87 17.07 0.78
C LEU A 86 -5.39 16.92 0.70
N ALA A 87 -5.92 16.46 -0.45
CA ALA A 87 -7.34 16.17 -0.57
C ALA A 87 -7.76 15.06 0.41
N ALA A 88 -6.96 14.00 0.52
CA ALA A 88 -7.21 12.93 1.49
C ALA A 88 -7.19 13.42 2.94
N LEU A 89 -6.21 14.25 3.31
CA LEU A 89 -6.16 14.91 4.62
C LEU A 89 -7.39 15.79 4.87
N ALA A 90 -7.81 16.57 3.86
CA ALA A 90 -8.99 17.43 3.95
C ALA A 90 -10.28 16.62 4.11
N VAL A 91 -10.41 15.46 3.44
CA VAL A 91 -11.52 14.52 3.66
C VAL A 91 -11.51 14.01 5.10
N ASN A 92 -10.36 13.58 5.63
CA ASN A 92 -10.26 13.11 7.01
C ASN A 92 -10.61 14.20 8.04
N CYS A 93 -10.40 15.48 7.70
CA CYS A 93 -10.76 16.62 8.53
C CYS A 93 -12.18 17.16 8.27
N GLY A 94 -12.95 16.58 7.35
CA GLY A 94 -14.29 17.05 6.99
C GLY A 94 -14.31 18.40 6.25
N GLU A 95 -13.19 18.82 5.66
CA GLU A 95 -13.04 20.08 4.92
C GLU A 95 -13.47 19.94 3.45
N THR A 96 -13.48 18.72 2.92
CA THR A 96 -13.96 18.37 1.57
C THR A 96 -14.54 16.96 1.58
N ASP A 97 -15.27 16.58 0.54
CA ASP A 97 -15.86 15.25 0.35
C ASP A 97 -15.37 14.60 -0.96
N GLU A 98 -14.18 14.99 -1.42
CA GLU A 98 -13.59 14.62 -2.71
C GLU A 98 -12.18 14.06 -2.53
N LEU A 99 -11.95 12.83 -3.00
CA LEU A 99 -10.60 12.27 -3.14
C LEU A 99 -10.05 12.47 -4.55
N VAL A 100 -8.75 12.29 -4.70
CA VAL A 100 -8.04 12.44 -5.98
C VAL A 100 -7.51 11.09 -6.42
N TRP A 101 -7.78 10.74 -7.67
CA TRP A 101 -7.16 9.62 -8.37
C TRP A 101 -6.09 10.15 -9.34
N ASN A 102 -4.82 9.86 -9.08
CA ASN A 102 -3.75 10.12 -10.04
C ASN A 102 -3.74 9.01 -11.09
N ASP A 103 -3.99 9.38 -12.35
CA ASP A 103 -4.06 8.41 -13.45
C ASP A 103 -2.70 7.70 -13.64
N THR A 104 -2.77 6.47 -14.11
CA THR A 104 -1.60 5.58 -14.20
C THR A 104 -1.72 4.65 -15.38
N VAL A 105 -0.59 4.34 -16.01
CA VAL A 105 -0.49 3.35 -17.10
C VAL A 105 -0.60 1.91 -16.62
N VAL A 106 -0.47 1.68 -15.32
CA VAL A 106 -0.55 0.33 -14.74
C VAL A 106 -2.01 -0.11 -14.80
N GLN A 107 -2.36 -0.85 -15.86
CA GLN A 107 -3.73 -1.25 -16.19
C GLN A 107 -4.52 -1.77 -14.99
N ARG A 108 -3.87 -2.56 -14.12
CA ARG A 108 -4.54 -3.17 -12.96
C ARG A 108 -5.06 -2.15 -11.94
N TYR A 109 -4.42 -0.98 -11.80
CA TYR A 109 -4.92 0.10 -10.95
C TYR A 109 -6.23 0.70 -11.48
N GLY A 110 -6.50 0.61 -12.79
CA GLY A 110 -7.80 1.00 -13.36
C GLY A 110 -8.94 0.15 -12.80
N GLU A 111 -8.75 -1.17 -12.72
CA GLU A 111 -9.73 -2.08 -12.09
C GLU A 111 -9.93 -1.73 -10.60
N TRP A 112 -8.84 -1.47 -9.86
CA TRP A 112 -8.92 -1.09 -8.45
C TRP A 112 -9.67 0.22 -8.22
N LYS A 113 -9.50 1.19 -9.13
CA LYS A 113 -10.30 2.41 -9.15
C LYS A 113 -11.78 2.07 -9.33
N GLU A 114 -12.13 1.35 -10.38
CA GLU A 114 -13.52 1.02 -10.72
C GLU A 114 -14.22 0.27 -9.58
N ARG A 115 -13.56 -0.74 -9.02
CA ARG A 115 -14.07 -1.49 -7.86
C ARG A 115 -14.25 -0.61 -6.64
N THR A 116 -13.30 0.27 -6.34
CA THR A 116 -13.39 1.21 -5.22
C THR A 116 -14.54 2.22 -5.41
N VAL A 117 -14.70 2.76 -6.62
CA VAL A 117 -15.81 3.65 -6.98
C VAL A 117 -17.16 2.93 -6.80
N ALA A 118 -17.28 1.70 -7.30
CA ALA A 118 -18.50 0.91 -7.17
C ALA A 118 -18.83 0.59 -5.70
N ARG A 119 -17.82 0.15 -4.92
CA ARG A 119 -17.96 -0.19 -3.49
C ARG A 119 -18.46 0.98 -2.64
N LEU A 120 -17.98 2.18 -2.93
CA LEU A 120 -18.29 3.37 -2.14
C LEU A 120 -19.39 4.24 -2.77
N GLY A 121 -19.84 3.93 -3.99
CA GLY A 121 -20.82 4.74 -4.71
C GLY A 121 -20.32 6.15 -5.04
N LEU A 122 -19.04 6.29 -5.44
CA LEU A 122 -18.42 7.60 -5.63
C LEU A 122 -18.89 8.30 -6.92
N GLU A 123 -19.18 9.59 -6.81
CA GLU A 123 -19.42 10.46 -7.96
C GLU A 123 -18.10 10.84 -8.67
N ASP A 124 -18.00 10.60 -9.99
CA ASP A 124 -16.90 11.15 -10.80
C ASP A 124 -17.18 12.62 -11.10
N ARG A 125 -16.34 13.51 -10.56
CA ARG A 125 -16.48 14.97 -10.66
C ARG A 125 -15.54 15.58 -11.70
N GLY A 126 -15.01 14.74 -12.59
CA GLY A 126 -14.28 15.17 -13.77
C GLY A 126 -12.78 14.92 -13.70
N THR A 127 -12.11 15.34 -14.78
CA THR A 127 -10.68 15.16 -14.98
C THR A 127 -9.99 16.50 -15.10
N PHE A 128 -8.85 16.65 -14.43
CA PHE A 128 -8.07 17.88 -14.36
C PHE A 128 -6.60 17.62 -14.64
N THR A 129 -5.89 18.64 -15.10
CA THR A 129 -4.44 18.71 -14.97
C THR A 129 -4.05 19.02 -13.52
N PRO A 130 -2.78 18.77 -13.10
CA PRO A 130 -2.34 19.11 -11.75
C PRO A 130 -2.57 20.58 -11.39
N TRP A 131 -2.40 21.50 -12.33
CA TRP A 131 -2.57 22.93 -12.09
C TRP A 131 -4.04 23.36 -11.98
N GLU A 132 -4.93 22.79 -12.79
CA GLU A 132 -6.37 23.06 -12.64
C GLU A 132 -6.91 22.52 -11.32
N LEU A 133 -6.44 21.33 -10.89
CA LEU A 133 -6.79 20.80 -9.57
C LEU A 133 -6.21 21.66 -8.45
N LEU A 134 -4.98 22.18 -8.60
CA LEU A 134 -4.39 23.10 -7.64
C LEU A 134 -5.29 24.34 -7.44
N GLU A 135 -5.70 25.00 -8.51
CA GLU A 135 -6.61 26.15 -8.43
C GLU A 135 -7.95 25.78 -7.78
N ARG A 136 -8.50 24.60 -8.11
CA ARG A 136 -9.72 24.09 -7.47
C ARG A 136 -9.51 23.94 -5.96
N GLY A 137 -8.39 23.37 -5.54
CA GLY A 137 -8.07 23.19 -4.13
C GLY A 137 -7.81 24.47 -3.36
N MET A 138 -7.25 25.48 -4.04
CA MET A 138 -7.12 26.83 -3.48
C MET A 138 -8.48 27.48 -3.28
N ARG A 139 -9.37 27.44 -4.29
CA ARG A 139 -10.73 27.99 -4.19
C ARG A 139 -11.57 27.30 -3.12
N ALA A 140 -11.38 26.00 -2.95
CA ALA A 140 -12.05 25.20 -1.92
C ALA A 140 -11.40 25.32 -0.53
N GLY A 141 -10.22 25.94 -0.41
CA GLY A 141 -9.57 26.23 0.87
C GLY A 141 -8.74 25.08 1.49
N TRP A 142 -8.70 23.90 0.85
CA TRP A 142 -7.90 22.77 1.34
C TRP A 142 -6.43 22.82 0.88
N VAL A 143 -6.08 23.69 -0.07
CA VAL A 143 -4.70 24.10 -0.35
C VAL A 143 -4.44 25.50 0.19
N ARG A 144 -3.48 25.64 1.11
CA ARG A 144 -3.19 26.91 1.81
C ARG A 144 -1.88 27.58 1.36
N GLY A 145 -1.12 26.98 0.46
CA GLY A 145 0.13 27.51 -0.10
C GLY A 145 1.02 26.39 -0.65
N TYR A 146 2.32 26.62 -0.73
CA TYR A 146 3.28 25.61 -1.20
C TYR A 146 4.47 25.40 -0.26
N VAL A 147 5.10 24.24 -0.36
CA VAL A 147 6.42 23.93 0.20
C VAL A 147 7.40 23.78 -0.95
N ALA A 148 8.46 24.60 -0.93
CA ALA A 148 9.50 24.55 -1.96
C ALA A 148 10.41 23.34 -1.74
N TYR A 149 10.85 22.70 -2.83
CA TYR A 149 11.90 21.69 -2.80
C TYR A 149 12.79 21.77 -4.03
N ALA A 150 14.00 21.20 -3.93
CA ALA A 150 14.94 21.08 -5.03
C ALA A 150 14.89 19.65 -5.60
N ARG A 151 14.95 19.53 -6.93
CA ARG A 151 14.98 18.22 -7.59
C ARG A 151 16.18 17.39 -7.13
N GLU A 152 15.96 16.10 -6.94
CA GLU A 152 17.01 15.09 -6.73
C GLU A 152 17.82 14.92 -8.04
N PRO A 153 19.10 15.37 -8.10
CA PRO A 153 19.85 15.41 -9.35
C PRO A 153 20.77 14.20 -9.55
N SER A 154 20.87 13.28 -8.59
CA SER A 154 21.94 12.28 -8.56
C SER A 154 21.92 11.27 -9.71
N GLY A 155 20.78 11.13 -10.40
CA GLY A 155 20.61 10.16 -11.48
C GLY A 155 20.70 8.70 -11.03
N ARG A 156 20.72 8.45 -9.71
CA ARG A 156 20.80 7.11 -9.17
C ARG A 156 19.52 6.33 -9.45
N LYS A 157 19.64 5.01 -9.48
CA LYS A 157 18.46 4.15 -9.52
C LYS A 157 17.70 4.31 -8.21
N ALA A 158 16.38 4.35 -8.28
CA ALA A 158 15.54 4.39 -7.10
C ALA A 158 15.82 3.19 -6.17
N TYR A 159 15.76 3.43 -4.87
CA TYR A 159 16.01 2.50 -3.77
C TYR A 159 17.43 1.90 -3.77
N THR A 160 18.43 2.66 -4.24
CA THR A 160 19.86 2.34 -4.08
C THR A 160 20.58 3.39 -3.24
N SER A 161 21.71 2.98 -2.64
CA SER A 161 22.54 3.81 -1.75
C SER A 161 22.71 5.27 -2.20
N LYS A 162 22.55 6.20 -1.25
CA LYS A 162 22.82 7.62 -1.40
C LYS A 162 24.25 7.85 -1.87
N ASN A 163 24.42 8.93 -2.62
CA ASN A 163 25.72 9.48 -2.96
C ASN A 163 25.79 10.96 -2.55
N ALA A 164 26.96 11.58 -2.69
CA ALA A 164 27.19 12.97 -2.30
C ALA A 164 26.27 14.00 -3.01
N SER A 165 25.65 13.62 -4.13
CA SER A 165 24.73 14.47 -4.89
C SER A 165 23.25 14.23 -4.55
N THR A 166 22.94 13.32 -3.62
CA THR A 166 21.55 13.01 -3.28
C THR A 166 20.90 14.16 -2.52
N ASN A 167 19.80 14.71 -3.07
CA ASN A 167 19.05 15.80 -2.44
C ASN A 167 17.74 15.29 -1.83
N GLU A 168 17.59 15.44 -0.51
CA GLU A 168 16.42 14.94 0.24
C GLU A 168 15.34 15.99 0.50
N SER A 169 15.47 17.19 -0.08
CA SER A 169 14.56 18.30 0.20
C SER A 169 13.09 17.97 -0.08
N VAL A 170 12.80 17.11 -1.05
CA VAL A 170 11.44 16.65 -1.35
C VAL A 170 10.85 15.81 -0.21
N ASN A 171 11.65 15.05 0.53
CA ASN A 171 11.17 14.26 1.68
C ASN A 171 10.83 15.17 2.86
N VAL A 172 11.69 16.15 3.13
CA VAL A 172 11.39 17.22 4.11
C VAL A 172 10.12 17.96 3.69
N ALA A 173 10.02 18.35 2.42
CA ALA A 173 8.85 19.05 1.89
C ALA A 173 7.57 18.21 1.98
N THR A 174 7.64 16.90 1.74
CA THR A 174 6.50 15.96 1.85
C THR A 174 5.99 15.91 3.28
N SER A 175 6.89 15.83 4.26
CA SER A 175 6.51 15.85 5.69
C SER A 175 5.85 17.18 6.07
N LEU A 176 6.41 18.30 5.60
CA LEU A 176 5.89 19.65 5.88
C LEU A 176 4.56 19.94 5.17
N ALA A 177 4.31 19.35 4.00
CA ALA A 177 3.11 19.57 3.21
C ALA A 177 1.83 19.23 3.99
N GLY A 178 1.83 18.11 4.74
CA GLY A 178 0.71 17.71 5.59
C GLY A 178 0.45 18.70 6.75
N ILE A 179 1.51 19.17 7.41
CA ILE A 179 1.43 20.15 8.51
C ILE A 179 0.87 21.49 8.00
N HIS A 180 1.45 22.00 6.93
CA HIS A 180 1.20 23.37 6.43
C HIS A 180 0.02 23.46 5.45
N ARG A 181 -0.63 22.32 5.13
CA ARG A 181 -1.66 22.20 4.09
C ARG A 181 -1.20 22.80 2.76
N ALA A 182 0.02 22.46 2.35
CA ALA A 182 0.72 23.14 1.28
C ALA A 182 1.24 22.15 0.24
N VAL A 183 1.02 22.43 -1.04
CA VAL A 183 1.44 21.52 -2.13
C VAL A 183 2.94 21.53 -2.34
N LEU A 184 3.48 20.44 -2.88
CA LEU A 184 4.89 20.37 -3.26
C LEU A 184 5.12 21.14 -4.55
N ILE A 185 6.05 22.10 -4.54
CA ILE A 185 6.46 22.86 -5.72
C ILE A 185 7.97 22.78 -5.85
N GLU A 186 8.41 22.23 -6.99
CA GLU A 186 9.83 22.21 -7.35
C GLU A 186 10.31 23.62 -7.69
N GLU A 187 11.56 23.94 -7.35
CA GLU A 187 12.12 25.30 -7.43
C GLU A 187 11.88 26.02 -8.77
N SER A 188 11.95 25.32 -9.90
CA SER A 188 11.74 25.91 -11.22
C SER A 188 10.27 26.23 -11.52
N LEU A 189 9.33 25.67 -10.75
CA LEU A 189 7.89 25.91 -10.86
C LEU A 189 7.37 26.98 -9.91
N ILE A 190 8.21 27.52 -9.01
CA ILE A 190 7.81 28.57 -8.06
C ILE A 190 7.20 29.79 -8.75
N PRO A 191 7.80 30.39 -9.81
CA PRO A 191 7.22 31.57 -10.45
C PRO A 191 5.80 31.32 -10.98
N ARG A 192 5.53 30.10 -11.44
CA ARG A 192 4.18 29.70 -11.91
C ARG A 192 3.20 29.59 -10.75
N ALA A 193 3.61 29.02 -9.62
CA ALA A 193 2.76 28.93 -8.43
C ALA A 193 2.45 30.31 -7.83
N GLU A 194 3.44 31.20 -7.78
CA GLU A 194 3.26 32.58 -7.28
C GLU A 194 2.39 33.42 -8.21
N ALA A 195 2.47 33.21 -9.54
CA ALA A 195 1.58 33.86 -10.50
C ALA A 195 0.11 33.45 -10.32
N LEU A 196 -0.16 32.28 -9.75
CA LEU A 196 -1.51 31.84 -9.34
C LEU A 196 -1.94 32.39 -7.98
N GLY A 197 -1.06 33.13 -7.28
CA GLY A 197 -1.32 33.72 -5.98
C GLY A 197 -1.00 32.82 -4.78
N LEU A 198 -0.34 31.67 -4.98
CA LEU A 198 0.16 30.89 -3.84
C LEU A 198 1.29 31.62 -3.11
N ARG A 199 1.41 31.33 -1.82
CA ARG A 199 2.54 31.77 -0.98
C ARG A 199 3.30 30.57 -0.44
N MET A 200 4.62 30.73 -0.31
CA MET A 200 5.44 29.74 0.38
C MET A 200 5.01 29.66 1.85
N ARG A 201 4.74 28.45 2.34
CA ARG A 201 4.42 28.17 3.74
C ARG A 201 5.61 27.61 4.50
N ALA A 202 6.41 26.81 3.82
CA ALA A 202 7.64 26.27 4.36
C ALA A 202 8.66 26.05 3.23
N ASP A 203 9.91 25.86 3.62
CA ASP A 203 11.00 25.57 2.70
C ASP A 203 11.58 24.20 3.03
N GLY A 204 11.36 23.21 2.17
CA GLY A 204 11.89 21.86 2.34
C GLY A 204 13.37 21.73 1.95
N ARG A 205 13.98 22.78 1.39
CA ARG A 205 15.41 22.79 1.02
C ARG A 205 16.34 22.96 2.22
N VAL A 206 15.77 23.30 3.37
CA VAL A 206 16.47 23.40 4.65
C VAL A 206 15.98 22.30 5.60
N PRO A 207 16.78 21.93 6.62
CA PRO A 207 16.33 20.98 7.65
C PRO A 207 15.03 21.43 8.32
N MET A 208 14.16 20.46 8.61
CA MET A 208 12.91 20.70 9.32
C MET A 208 13.15 21.29 10.71
N SER A 209 12.32 22.26 11.11
CA SER A 209 12.39 22.82 12.46
C SER A 209 11.91 21.81 13.52
N PRO A 210 12.40 21.88 14.78
CA PRO A 210 11.87 21.05 15.86
C PRO A 210 10.37 21.25 16.12
N ALA A 211 9.85 22.47 15.89
CA ALA A 211 8.43 22.79 16.06
C ALA A 211 7.55 22.10 15.01
N ASP A 212 8.01 22.03 13.75
CA ASP A 212 7.33 21.24 12.72
C ASP A 212 7.45 19.75 13.00
N ALA A 213 8.65 19.27 13.39
CA ALA A 213 8.89 17.87 13.69
C ALA A 213 8.09 17.34 14.91
N ALA A 214 7.61 18.23 15.79
CA ALA A 214 6.74 17.89 16.90
C ALA A 214 5.26 17.74 16.50
N GLN A 215 4.87 18.26 15.33
CA GLN A 215 3.50 18.18 14.81
C GLN A 215 3.24 16.95 13.95
N LEU A 216 4.29 16.24 13.54
CA LEU A 216 4.15 15.02 12.74
C LEU A 216 3.50 13.91 13.53
N SER A 217 2.67 13.11 12.85
CA SER A 217 2.09 11.91 13.43
C SER A 217 3.18 10.90 13.80
N ARG A 218 2.98 10.23 14.95
CA ARG A 218 3.79 9.10 15.43
C ARG A 218 3.19 7.74 15.03
N SER A 219 2.00 7.74 14.42
CA SER A 219 1.27 6.53 14.08
C SER A 219 1.85 5.77 12.89
N THR A 220 2.78 6.37 12.14
CA THR A 220 3.44 5.75 10.99
C THR A 220 4.70 6.53 10.59
N LEU A 221 5.59 5.85 9.87
CA LEU A 221 6.78 6.41 9.22
C LEU A 221 6.70 6.14 7.73
N SER A 222 7.25 7.01 6.89
CA SER A 222 7.42 6.70 5.47
C SER A 222 8.89 6.73 5.04
N MET A 223 9.36 5.64 4.47
CA MET A 223 10.72 5.50 3.93
C MET A 223 10.63 5.59 2.41
N LEU A 224 11.04 6.73 1.88
CA LEU A 224 10.84 7.07 0.47
C LEU A 224 12.10 7.65 -0.14
N ASP A 225 12.53 6.99 -1.20
CA ASP A 225 13.51 7.51 -2.11
C ASP A 225 13.11 8.91 -2.63
N PRO A 226 13.97 9.95 -2.51
CA PRO A 226 13.67 11.29 -2.99
C PRO A 226 13.43 11.38 -4.50
N GLY A 227 13.93 10.43 -5.30
CA GLY A 227 13.66 10.33 -6.73
C GLY A 227 12.29 9.73 -7.09
N VAL A 228 11.51 9.30 -6.09
CA VAL A 228 10.24 8.58 -6.29
C VAL A 228 9.05 9.41 -5.81
N GLN A 229 8.00 9.47 -6.63
CA GLN A 229 6.76 10.21 -6.42
C GLN A 229 5.71 9.45 -5.59
N ARG A 230 5.85 8.13 -5.54
CA ARG A 230 4.91 7.19 -4.93
C ARG A 230 4.90 7.30 -3.41
N ASN A 231 3.79 6.92 -2.78
CA ASN A 231 3.50 7.01 -1.33
C ASN A 231 3.49 8.42 -0.72
N ARG A 232 3.85 9.47 -1.46
CA ARG A 232 3.80 10.84 -0.94
C ARG A 232 2.38 11.27 -0.62
N ASP A 233 1.40 10.75 -1.35
CA ASP A 233 -0.02 10.92 -1.07
C ASP A 233 -0.40 10.39 0.33
N VAL A 234 -0.06 9.14 0.64
CA VAL A 234 -0.33 8.60 1.98
C VAL A 234 0.48 9.32 3.05
N ALA A 235 1.77 9.61 2.81
CA ALA A 235 2.61 10.30 3.77
C ALA A 235 2.07 11.69 4.16
N ILE A 236 1.63 12.47 3.18
CA ILE A 236 1.01 13.79 3.40
C ILE A 236 -0.32 13.63 4.12
N SER A 237 -1.17 12.68 3.68
CA SER A 237 -2.50 12.47 4.28
C SER A 237 -2.44 12.08 5.75
N GLN A 238 -1.35 11.45 6.17
CA GLN A 238 -1.13 10.97 7.53
C GLN A 238 -0.19 11.86 8.33
N GLN A 239 0.25 12.97 7.74
CA GLN A 239 1.17 13.93 8.34
C GLN A 239 2.40 13.24 8.95
N CYS A 240 2.91 12.21 8.27
CA CYS A 240 3.98 11.38 8.80
C CYS A 240 5.35 11.95 8.43
N TRP A 241 6.36 11.54 9.19
CA TRP A 241 7.73 11.83 8.81
C TRP A 241 8.13 11.01 7.58
N VAL A 242 8.86 11.64 6.66
CA VAL A 242 9.42 11.03 5.46
C VAL A 242 10.93 11.13 5.49
N GLY A 243 11.61 10.00 5.28
CA GLY A 243 13.05 9.97 5.10
C GLY A 243 13.51 8.80 4.26
N TYR A 244 14.83 8.71 4.12
CA TYR A 244 15.50 7.73 3.29
C TYR A 244 16.92 7.57 3.80
N GLY A 245 17.52 6.42 3.58
CA GLY A 245 18.88 6.11 3.96
C GLY A 245 19.00 5.41 5.31
N ALA A 246 19.59 4.21 5.29
CA ALA A 246 19.93 3.45 6.47
C ALA A 246 20.97 4.24 7.28
N GLY A 247 20.52 4.91 8.34
CA GLY A 247 21.38 5.80 9.12
C GLY A 247 20.69 6.39 10.34
N ALA A 248 21.49 6.93 11.26
CA ALA A 248 21.08 7.38 12.60
C ALA A 248 19.88 8.36 12.64
N GLN A 249 19.59 9.06 11.53
CA GLN A 249 18.46 9.99 11.45
C GLN A 249 17.12 9.29 11.17
N ALA A 250 17.07 8.27 10.31
CA ALA A 250 15.83 7.49 10.11
C ALA A 250 15.56 6.58 11.33
N TRP A 251 16.60 5.98 11.90
CA TRP A 251 16.50 5.14 13.10
C TRP A 251 16.04 5.91 14.33
N SER A 252 16.54 7.13 14.56
CA SER A 252 16.09 7.93 15.71
C SER A 252 14.62 8.38 15.62
N MET A 253 14.02 8.33 14.43
CA MET A 253 12.59 8.58 14.26
C MET A 253 11.75 7.33 14.50
N ILE A 254 12.30 6.13 14.31
CA ILE A 254 11.62 4.87 14.66
C ILE A 254 11.37 4.80 16.17
N ASP A 255 12.33 5.23 16.99
CA ASP A 255 12.18 5.35 18.44
C ASP A 255 11.06 6.31 18.88
N ARG A 256 10.60 7.18 17.96
CA ARG A 256 9.55 8.17 18.21
C ARG A 256 8.19 7.73 17.70
N LEU A 257 8.05 6.53 17.15
CA LEU A 257 6.75 6.03 16.74
C LEU A 257 5.91 5.62 17.95
N ASP A 258 4.61 5.48 17.73
CA ASP A 258 3.73 4.81 18.68
C ASP A 258 3.88 3.30 18.54
N ASP A 259 3.65 2.56 19.63
CA ASP A 259 3.78 1.11 19.65
C ASP A 259 3.07 0.46 18.46
N LEU A 260 3.79 -0.43 17.76
CA LEU A 260 3.30 -1.19 16.61
C LEU A 260 2.91 -0.34 15.39
N ALA A 261 3.34 0.92 15.29
CA ALA A 261 3.13 1.71 14.08
C ALA A 261 3.73 1.01 12.84
N PRO A 262 3.04 0.95 11.68
CA PRO A 262 3.63 0.45 10.45
C PRO A 262 4.54 1.50 9.82
N THR A 263 5.48 1.03 9.01
CA THR A 263 6.30 1.86 8.14
C THR A 263 5.89 1.66 6.67
N PHE A 264 5.68 2.76 5.97
CA PHE A 264 5.40 2.77 4.54
C PHE A 264 6.69 2.81 3.72
N GLY A 265 6.66 2.14 2.57
CA GLY A 265 7.74 2.18 1.61
C GLY A 265 8.85 1.16 1.88
N TRP A 266 10.06 1.55 1.54
CA TRP A 266 11.26 0.73 1.58
C TRP A 266 12.48 1.64 1.71
N ASP A 267 13.52 1.19 2.40
CA ASP A 267 14.74 1.97 2.53
C ASP A 267 15.83 1.54 1.52
N GLU A 268 16.96 2.25 1.50
CA GLU A 268 18.14 1.81 0.78
C GLU A 268 18.87 0.67 1.51
N GLY A 269 19.72 -0.04 0.76
CA GLY A 269 20.67 -0.99 1.33
C GLY A 269 20.12 -2.41 1.43
N ASP A 270 20.54 -3.12 2.48
CA ASP A 270 20.24 -4.52 2.68
C ASP A 270 18.84 -4.71 3.28
N GLU A 271 18.04 -5.56 2.64
CA GLU A 271 16.68 -5.90 3.06
C GLU A 271 16.61 -6.44 4.49
N ALA A 272 17.58 -7.27 4.89
CA ALA A 272 17.63 -7.83 6.23
C ALA A 272 17.91 -6.74 7.26
N MET A 273 18.88 -5.87 7.01
CA MET A 273 19.16 -4.77 7.92
C MET A 273 17.98 -3.80 8.07
N HIS A 274 17.34 -3.46 6.95
CA HIS A 274 16.18 -2.58 6.95
C HIS A 274 15.02 -3.19 7.75
N THR A 275 14.66 -4.44 7.48
CA THR A 275 13.56 -5.15 8.15
C THR A 275 13.88 -5.42 9.61
N LEU A 276 15.12 -5.79 9.93
CA LEU A 276 15.56 -6.02 11.30
C LEU A 276 15.37 -4.78 12.14
N ALA A 277 15.76 -3.61 11.64
CA ALA A 277 15.81 -2.45 12.48
C ALA A 277 14.43 -1.78 12.72
N VAL A 278 13.39 -2.08 11.93
CA VAL A 278 11.99 -1.85 12.37
C VAL A 278 11.50 -2.95 13.32
N SER A 279 11.90 -4.21 13.07
CA SER A 279 11.46 -5.37 13.86
C SER A 279 11.89 -5.27 15.32
N VAL A 280 13.15 -4.94 15.59
CA VAL A 280 13.69 -4.87 16.96
C VAL A 280 13.04 -3.78 17.82
N HIS A 281 12.41 -2.78 17.20
CA HIS A 281 11.65 -1.73 17.87
C HIS A 281 10.14 -2.03 17.96
N GLY A 282 9.69 -3.17 17.42
CA GLY A 282 8.30 -3.60 17.50
C GLY A 282 7.41 -3.07 16.38
N HIS A 283 7.97 -2.74 15.21
CA HIS A 283 7.25 -2.24 14.04
C HIS A 283 7.31 -3.22 12.86
N SER A 284 6.48 -2.98 11.83
CA SER A 284 6.44 -3.75 10.58
C SER A 284 6.56 -2.87 9.34
N ASN A 285 7.17 -3.41 8.27
CA ASN A 285 7.24 -2.78 6.96
C ASN A 285 6.05 -3.19 6.08
N THR A 286 5.54 -2.31 5.23
CA THR A 286 4.39 -2.63 4.35
C THR A 286 4.77 -2.95 2.90
N ALA A 287 6.06 -2.94 2.54
CA ALA A 287 6.56 -3.19 1.18
C ALA A 287 5.67 -2.52 0.11
N SER A 288 5.53 -1.19 0.23
CA SER A 288 4.51 -0.41 -0.47
C SER A 288 5.09 0.70 -1.34
N ASN A 289 6.42 0.81 -1.47
CA ASN A 289 7.12 1.93 -2.10
C ASN A 289 6.74 2.21 -3.55
N TRP A 290 6.20 1.20 -4.26
CA TRP A 290 5.77 1.33 -5.64
C TRP A 290 4.25 1.48 -5.80
N MET A 291 3.50 1.65 -4.71
CA MET A 291 2.06 1.89 -4.76
C MET A 291 1.69 3.33 -5.14
N ARG A 292 0.47 3.49 -5.67
CA ARG A 292 -0.12 4.80 -6.01
C ARG A 292 -1.53 4.88 -5.44
N ASN A 293 -2.04 6.09 -5.26
CA ASN A 293 -3.44 6.34 -4.90
C ASN A 293 -3.84 5.62 -3.59
N GLN A 294 -2.91 5.50 -2.65
CA GLN A 294 -3.14 4.70 -1.45
C GLN A 294 -4.32 5.22 -0.62
N PRO A 295 -4.47 6.54 -0.37
CA PRO A 295 -5.67 7.05 0.30
C PRO A 295 -6.96 6.76 -0.48
N PHE A 296 -6.91 6.80 -1.82
CA PHE A 296 -8.08 6.45 -2.62
C PHE A 296 -8.46 4.97 -2.42
N LEU A 297 -7.49 4.07 -2.50
CA LEU A 297 -7.71 2.63 -2.41
C LEU A 297 -8.14 2.19 -0.99
N SER A 298 -7.62 2.84 0.06
CA SER A 298 -7.93 2.54 1.46
C SER A 298 -9.20 3.23 1.97
N ALA A 299 -9.86 4.06 1.15
CA ALA A 299 -11.04 4.80 1.55
C ALA A 299 -12.16 3.86 2.07
N GLY A 300 -12.66 4.14 3.27
CA GLY A 300 -13.71 3.35 3.92
C GLY A 300 -13.31 1.91 4.24
N ALA A 301 -12.01 1.58 4.35
CA ALA A 301 -11.55 0.21 4.57
C ALA A 301 -11.93 -0.39 5.94
N LEU A 302 -12.09 0.44 6.97
CA LEU A 302 -12.56 -0.03 8.29
C LEU A 302 -13.95 -0.68 8.20
N ASP A 303 -14.82 -0.12 7.36
CA ASP A 303 -16.18 -0.58 7.16
C ASP A 303 -16.33 -1.51 5.93
N ALA A 304 -15.25 -1.74 5.18
CA ALA A 304 -15.29 -2.59 4.00
C ALA A 304 -15.73 -4.02 4.35
N ARG A 305 -16.51 -4.60 3.45
CA ARG A 305 -16.98 -5.98 3.49
C ARG A 305 -16.55 -6.63 2.18
N PHE A 306 -15.88 -7.77 2.29
CA PHE A 306 -15.37 -8.54 1.17
C PHE A 306 -15.60 -10.02 1.46
N PRO A 307 -15.67 -10.88 0.41
CA PRO A 307 -15.70 -12.31 0.62
C PRO A 307 -14.48 -12.75 1.42
N ALA A 308 -14.69 -13.54 2.47
CA ALA A 308 -13.60 -14.18 3.18
C ALA A 308 -12.84 -15.08 2.19
N VAL A 309 -11.52 -15.15 2.35
CA VAL A 309 -10.70 -16.08 1.57
C VAL A 309 -11.14 -17.51 1.91
N ALA A 310 -11.19 -18.36 0.89
CA ALA A 310 -11.56 -19.75 1.09
C ALA A 310 -10.47 -20.45 1.91
N GLY A 311 -10.78 -20.72 3.17
CA GLY A 311 -10.01 -21.58 4.06
C GLY A 311 -10.54 -23.01 4.05
N MET A 312 -9.84 -23.89 4.75
CA MET A 312 -10.27 -25.26 5.02
C MET A 312 -10.56 -25.38 6.53
N PRO A 313 -11.66 -26.02 6.99
CA PRO A 313 -11.86 -26.22 8.42
C PRO A 313 -10.81 -27.18 8.99
N ALA A 314 -10.38 -26.96 10.24
CA ALA A 314 -9.42 -27.86 10.90
C ALA A 314 -9.90 -29.32 10.95
N SER A 315 -11.22 -29.51 11.06
CA SER A 315 -11.86 -30.83 11.12
C SER A 315 -11.75 -31.64 9.84
N SER A 316 -11.39 -31.04 8.69
CA SER A 316 -11.18 -31.78 7.45
C SER A 316 -9.73 -32.21 7.23
N VAL A 317 -8.82 -31.90 8.17
CA VAL A 317 -7.42 -32.36 8.11
C VAL A 317 -7.28 -33.67 8.88
N ASP A 318 -6.85 -34.73 8.19
CA ASP A 318 -6.40 -35.96 8.84
C ASP A 318 -4.97 -35.79 9.34
N PHE A 319 -4.82 -35.35 10.59
CA PHE A 319 -3.51 -35.19 11.24
C PHE A 319 -2.80 -36.54 11.50
N ALA A 320 -3.46 -37.68 11.28
CA ALA A 320 -2.84 -38.99 11.34
C ALA A 320 -2.28 -39.46 9.99
N ASP A 321 -2.56 -38.76 8.88
CA ASP A 321 -2.02 -39.10 7.57
C ASP A 321 -0.49 -38.97 7.56
N ARG A 322 0.19 -40.08 7.22
CA ARG A 322 1.65 -40.17 7.16
C ARG A 322 2.19 -40.30 5.74
N ARG A 323 1.35 -40.20 4.72
CA ARG A 323 1.80 -40.27 3.32
C ARG A 323 2.74 -39.11 3.02
N PRO A 324 3.80 -39.33 2.21
CA PRO A 324 4.63 -38.23 1.74
C PRO A 324 3.76 -37.21 0.98
N CYS A 325 3.87 -35.94 1.37
CA CYS A 325 3.17 -34.85 0.72
C CYS A 325 4.18 -33.81 0.20
N VAL A 326 3.79 -33.12 -0.87
CA VAL A 326 4.53 -31.98 -1.41
C VAL A 326 3.56 -30.81 -1.45
N ALA A 327 3.96 -29.68 -0.88
CA ALA A 327 3.25 -28.42 -0.98
C ALA A 327 4.09 -27.44 -1.81
N LEU A 328 3.42 -26.74 -2.73
CA LEU A 328 4.02 -25.64 -3.50
C LEU A 328 3.50 -24.34 -2.91
N VAL A 329 4.41 -23.46 -2.49
CA VAL A 329 4.06 -22.14 -1.93
C VAL A 329 4.88 -21.08 -2.64
N LEU A 330 4.21 -20.05 -3.15
CA LEU A 330 4.85 -18.88 -3.74
C LEU A 330 5.17 -17.84 -2.66
N SER A 331 6.39 -17.30 -2.69
CA SER A 331 6.95 -16.29 -1.77
C SER A 331 6.42 -14.88 -2.03
N ASP A 332 7.03 -13.89 -1.38
CA ASP A 332 6.80 -12.44 -1.55
C ASP A 332 5.38 -11.98 -1.20
N GLY A 333 4.68 -12.75 -0.37
CA GLY A 333 3.32 -12.45 0.06
C GLY A 333 3.17 -11.23 0.94
N ASP A 334 4.23 -10.84 1.65
CA ASP A 334 4.30 -9.60 2.43
C ASP A 334 4.25 -8.34 1.53
N ASN A 335 4.55 -8.50 0.23
CA ASN A 335 4.72 -7.44 -0.73
C ASN A 335 3.39 -6.86 -1.22
N LEU A 336 2.87 -5.87 -0.49
CA LEU A 336 1.57 -5.24 -0.77
C LEU A 336 1.47 -4.64 -2.18
N GLN A 337 2.54 -4.02 -2.67
CA GLN A 337 2.58 -3.47 -4.03
C GLN A 337 2.54 -4.55 -5.13
N TRP A 338 3.09 -5.74 -4.87
CA TRP A 338 3.08 -6.85 -5.81
C TRP A 338 1.67 -7.43 -5.92
N LEU A 339 1.03 -7.70 -4.77
CA LEU A 339 -0.36 -8.12 -4.69
C LEU A 339 -1.33 -7.10 -5.27
N SER A 340 -1.00 -5.81 -5.24
CA SER A 340 -1.82 -4.76 -5.87
C SER A 340 -1.45 -4.50 -7.34
N GLY A 341 -0.46 -5.21 -7.88
CA GLY A 341 0.13 -4.94 -9.18
C GLY A 341 0.40 -6.20 -9.99
N ALA A 342 1.67 -6.59 -10.06
CA ALA A 342 2.15 -7.64 -10.96
C ALA A 342 1.68 -9.05 -10.60
N PHE A 343 1.11 -9.28 -9.42
CA PHE A 343 0.52 -10.57 -9.03
C PHE A 343 -0.53 -11.08 -10.03
N TRP A 344 -1.34 -10.17 -10.57
CA TRP A 344 -2.44 -10.46 -11.48
C TRP A 344 -2.03 -10.48 -12.96
N GLY A 345 -0.77 -10.16 -13.26
CA GLY A 345 -0.31 -9.82 -14.62
C GLY A 345 -0.93 -8.56 -15.21
N PRO A 346 -0.38 -8.07 -16.35
CA PRO A 346 -1.13 -7.17 -17.20
C PRO A 346 -2.34 -7.98 -17.61
N GLY A 347 -3.55 -7.46 -17.35
CA GLY A 347 -4.72 -8.00 -18.04
C GLY A 347 -4.32 -8.14 -19.51
N ALA A 348 -4.40 -9.36 -20.05
CA ALA A 348 -3.83 -9.64 -21.36
C ALA A 348 -4.17 -8.50 -22.34
N PRO A 349 -3.20 -7.87 -23.03
CA PRO A 349 -3.55 -7.14 -24.23
C PRO A 349 -4.14 -8.19 -25.16
N ARG A 350 -5.45 -8.13 -25.41
CA ARG A 350 -6.15 -9.11 -26.29
C ARG A 350 -5.57 -9.17 -27.71
N ASN A 351 -4.62 -8.31 -28.06
CA ASN A 351 -4.05 -8.15 -29.41
C ASN A 351 -2.51 -8.12 -29.43
N MET A 352 -1.82 -9.11 -28.86
CA MET A 352 -0.45 -9.42 -29.28
C MET A 352 -0.48 -10.66 -30.18
N PRO A 353 0.18 -10.65 -31.34
CA PRO A 353 0.32 -11.86 -32.16
C PRO A 353 1.02 -12.94 -31.33
N ALA A 354 0.56 -14.18 -31.45
CA ALA A 354 1.00 -15.35 -30.67
C ALA A 354 2.51 -15.67 -30.77
N THR A 355 3.26 -14.92 -31.58
CA THR A 355 4.70 -15.06 -31.79
C THR A 355 5.35 -13.68 -31.94
N PRO A 356 6.24 -13.26 -31.02
CA PRO A 356 7.03 -12.06 -31.19
C PRO A 356 8.09 -12.24 -32.31
N PRO A 357 8.60 -11.14 -32.91
CA PRO A 357 9.65 -11.21 -33.93
C PRO A 357 10.91 -11.93 -33.40
N PRO A 358 11.66 -12.64 -34.27
CA PRO A 358 12.93 -13.27 -33.89
C PRO A 358 13.90 -12.24 -33.30
N GLY A 359 14.51 -12.56 -32.15
CA GLY A 359 15.46 -11.68 -31.46
C GLY A 359 14.83 -10.74 -30.41
N THR A 360 13.51 -10.78 -30.22
CA THR A 360 12.85 -10.09 -29.09
C THR A 360 13.01 -10.96 -27.83
N PRO A 361 13.55 -10.44 -26.71
CA PRO A 361 13.53 -11.17 -25.45
C PRO A 361 12.08 -11.55 -25.12
N PRO A 362 11.81 -12.75 -24.58
CA PRO A 362 10.45 -13.13 -24.23
C PRO A 362 9.87 -12.08 -23.28
N VAL A 363 8.75 -11.47 -23.68
CA VAL A 363 7.92 -10.69 -22.76
C VAL A 363 7.51 -11.68 -21.68
N LYS A 364 7.95 -11.44 -20.42
CA LYS A 364 7.59 -12.29 -19.27
C LYS A 364 6.07 -12.57 -19.34
N PRO A 365 5.59 -13.79 -19.12
CA PRO A 365 4.16 -14.02 -18.93
C PRO A 365 3.80 -13.51 -17.53
N PRO A 366 3.12 -12.37 -17.34
CA PRO A 366 3.21 -11.72 -16.03
C PRO A 366 2.10 -12.09 -15.06
N ALA A 367 1.25 -13.07 -15.34
CA ALA A 367 0.16 -13.43 -14.45
C ALA A 367 0.57 -14.60 -13.52
N TYR A 368 0.61 -14.36 -12.21
CA TYR A 368 0.70 -15.42 -11.20
C TYR A 368 -0.71 -15.92 -10.87
N TRP A 369 -1.59 -15.01 -10.42
CA TRP A 369 -2.96 -15.34 -10.08
C TRP A 369 -3.85 -15.56 -11.32
N ASP A 370 -3.72 -14.71 -12.33
CA ASP A 370 -4.49 -14.85 -13.58
C ASP A 370 -3.84 -15.84 -14.56
N HIS A 371 -2.88 -16.66 -14.11
CA HIS A 371 -2.26 -17.65 -14.97
C HIS A 371 -3.30 -18.68 -15.44
N PRO A 372 -3.34 -19.08 -16.73
CA PRO A 372 -4.34 -20.06 -17.21
C PRO A 372 -4.31 -21.42 -16.52
N LEU A 373 -3.17 -21.77 -15.88
CA LEU A 373 -3.01 -23.00 -15.10
C LEU A 373 -3.39 -22.84 -13.61
N HIS A 374 -3.68 -21.63 -13.13
CA HIS A 374 -4.13 -21.44 -11.76
C HIS A 374 -5.48 -22.14 -11.55
N GLY A 375 -5.53 -23.06 -10.58
CA GLY A 375 -6.66 -23.96 -10.34
C GLY A 375 -6.54 -25.33 -11.02
N SER A 376 -5.52 -25.57 -11.86
CA SER A 376 -5.26 -26.92 -12.43
C SER A 376 -4.46 -27.83 -11.49
N PHE A 377 -3.83 -27.27 -10.46
CA PHE A 377 -3.15 -28.01 -9.39
C PHE A 377 -3.19 -27.20 -8.08
N PRO A 378 -3.07 -27.84 -6.90
CA PRO A 378 -3.02 -27.14 -5.62
C PRO A 378 -1.75 -26.29 -5.47
N ILE A 379 -1.91 -25.04 -5.03
CA ILE A 379 -0.82 -24.11 -4.81
C ILE A 379 -1.16 -23.15 -3.66
N GLY A 380 -0.16 -22.82 -2.83
CA GLY A 380 -0.25 -21.77 -1.84
C GLY A 380 0.37 -20.47 -2.36
N PHE A 381 -0.22 -19.33 -2.02
CA PHE A 381 0.39 -18.02 -2.19
C PHE A 381 0.57 -17.38 -0.82
N GLY A 382 1.77 -16.87 -0.53
CA GLY A 382 1.90 -15.86 0.50
C GLY A 382 1.02 -14.66 0.16
N ALA A 383 0.39 -14.06 1.16
CA ALA A 383 -0.36 -12.82 1.01
C ALA A 383 -0.38 -12.02 2.31
N CYS A 384 -0.35 -10.69 2.23
CA CYS A 384 -0.60 -9.79 3.36
C CYS A 384 -2.09 -9.42 3.37
N LEU A 385 -2.96 -10.40 3.61
CA LEU A 385 -4.41 -10.25 3.57
C LEU A 385 -4.88 -9.21 4.56
N SER A 386 -4.27 -9.18 5.75
CA SER A 386 -4.55 -8.16 6.76
C SER A 386 -4.18 -6.75 6.27
N SER A 387 -3.03 -6.57 5.60
CA SER A 387 -2.68 -5.28 4.98
C SER A 387 -3.63 -4.91 3.84
N LEU A 388 -3.97 -5.86 2.96
CA LEU A 388 -4.89 -5.64 1.85
C LEU A 388 -6.29 -5.23 2.32
N SER A 389 -6.80 -5.82 3.39
CA SER A 389 -8.11 -5.49 3.95
C SER A 389 -8.23 -4.03 4.43
N GLN A 390 -7.09 -3.38 4.67
CA GLN A 390 -6.99 -2.02 5.15
C GLN A 390 -6.50 -1.04 4.06
N ALA A 391 -5.53 -1.45 3.25
CA ALA A 391 -4.89 -0.60 2.25
C ALA A 391 -5.59 -0.61 0.88
N ALA A 392 -6.15 -1.76 0.50
CA ALA A 392 -6.78 -1.94 -0.81
C ALA A 392 -7.86 -3.04 -0.77
N PRO A 393 -9.01 -2.83 -0.08
CA PRO A 393 -10.05 -3.84 0.05
C PRO A 393 -10.53 -4.42 -1.28
N CYS A 394 -10.54 -3.62 -2.34
CA CYS A 394 -10.92 -4.04 -3.70
C CYS A 394 -10.03 -5.17 -4.27
N VAL A 395 -8.77 -5.25 -3.87
CA VAL A 395 -7.86 -6.34 -4.26
C VAL A 395 -8.27 -7.62 -3.54
N LEU A 396 -8.59 -7.52 -2.25
CA LEU A 396 -9.04 -8.67 -1.45
C LEU A 396 -10.41 -9.19 -1.91
N GLU A 397 -11.31 -8.31 -2.32
CA GLU A 397 -12.57 -8.68 -2.99
C GLU A 397 -12.31 -9.55 -4.20
N ARG A 398 -11.41 -9.11 -5.08
CA ARG A 398 -11.04 -9.86 -6.28
C ARG A 398 -10.45 -11.22 -5.94
N ILE A 399 -9.59 -11.28 -4.91
CA ILE A 399 -9.02 -12.55 -4.42
C ILE A 399 -10.15 -13.49 -4.01
N GLY A 400 -11.04 -13.05 -3.11
CA GLY A 400 -12.14 -13.87 -2.61
C GLY A 400 -13.13 -14.31 -3.71
N GLU A 401 -13.36 -13.47 -4.72
CA GLU A 401 -14.20 -13.78 -5.88
C GLU A 401 -13.60 -14.84 -6.81
N THR A 402 -12.27 -14.95 -6.88
CA THR A 402 -11.58 -15.70 -7.95
C THR A 402 -10.69 -16.82 -7.46
N GLN A 403 -10.56 -17.02 -6.15
CA GLN A 403 -9.76 -18.09 -5.57
C GLN A 403 -10.25 -19.47 -6.06
N PRO A 404 -9.44 -20.21 -6.83
CA PRO A 404 -9.79 -21.56 -7.25
C PRO A 404 -9.81 -22.54 -6.06
N VAL A 405 -10.57 -23.63 -6.23
CA VAL A 405 -10.50 -24.77 -5.32
C VAL A 405 -9.07 -25.32 -5.30
N GLY A 406 -8.54 -25.58 -4.11
CA GLY A 406 -7.17 -26.08 -3.94
C GLY A 406 -6.10 -24.98 -3.89
N THR A 407 -6.47 -23.71 -4.02
CA THR A 407 -5.58 -22.58 -3.75
C THR A 407 -5.64 -22.18 -2.28
N ALA A 408 -4.48 -22.09 -1.63
CA ALA A 408 -4.36 -21.59 -0.26
C ALA A 408 -3.75 -20.18 -0.24
N LEU A 409 -4.23 -19.33 0.67
CA LEU A 409 -3.59 -18.05 0.97
C LEU A 409 -3.01 -18.08 2.37
N ILE A 410 -1.77 -17.64 2.49
CA ILE A 410 -0.95 -17.76 3.68
C ILE A 410 -0.61 -16.35 4.17
N GLU A 411 -1.17 -15.96 5.31
CA GLU A 411 -1.02 -14.61 5.87
C GLU A 411 0.43 -14.33 6.28
N GLN A 412 1.02 -13.28 5.72
CA GLN A 412 2.35 -12.75 6.04
C GLN A 412 2.21 -11.54 6.98
N PHE A 413 1.68 -11.78 8.19
CA PHE A 413 1.67 -10.90 9.37
C PHE A 413 1.55 -9.38 9.16
N ALA A 414 0.58 -8.90 8.38
CA ALA A 414 0.36 -7.47 8.16
C ALA A 414 1.60 -6.70 7.65
N GLY A 415 2.44 -7.36 6.85
CA GLY A 415 3.65 -6.79 6.28
C GLY A 415 4.89 -7.63 6.56
N TYR A 416 6.05 -6.99 6.62
CA TYR A 416 7.34 -7.65 6.69
C TYR A 416 8.12 -7.22 7.93
N TRP A 417 8.43 -8.21 8.77
CA TRP A 417 9.22 -8.11 10.00
C TRP A 417 9.75 -9.50 10.39
N TYR A 418 10.72 -9.55 11.31
CA TYR A 418 11.33 -10.79 11.81
C TYR A 418 10.80 -11.15 13.20
N PRO A 419 9.95 -12.20 13.33
CA PRO A 419 9.34 -12.55 14.61
C PRO A 419 10.36 -12.97 15.68
N ASP A 420 11.48 -13.55 15.29
CA ASP A 420 12.54 -13.98 16.19
C ASP A 420 13.34 -12.83 16.80
N ARG A 421 13.23 -11.60 16.25
CA ARG A 421 13.88 -10.38 16.76
C ARG A 421 12.90 -9.29 17.18
N PHE A 422 11.60 -9.54 17.08
CA PHE A 422 10.60 -8.49 17.26
C PHE A 422 10.64 -7.87 18.66
N ALA A 423 10.57 -6.53 18.71
CA ALA A 423 10.49 -5.71 19.91
C ALA A 423 11.59 -5.95 20.97
N GLU A 424 12.72 -6.56 20.61
CA GLU A 424 13.77 -6.91 21.58
C GLU A 424 14.48 -5.70 22.21
N ASN A 425 14.50 -4.54 21.54
CA ASN A 425 15.12 -3.32 22.06
C ASN A 425 14.20 -2.51 22.98
N THR A 426 12.94 -2.95 23.16
CA THR A 426 11.92 -2.17 23.87
C THR A 426 11.82 -2.48 25.36
N GLY A 427 12.37 -3.62 25.80
CA GLY A 427 12.10 -4.20 27.12
C GLY A 427 10.66 -4.70 27.32
N ARG A 428 9.80 -4.60 26.28
CA ARG A 428 8.37 -4.95 26.27
C ARG A 428 8.03 -5.98 25.20
N ARG A 429 9.00 -6.83 24.85
CA ARG A 429 8.91 -7.78 23.73
C ARG A 429 7.62 -8.62 23.75
N GLU A 430 7.36 -9.35 24.83
CA GLU A 430 6.18 -10.22 24.92
C GLU A 430 4.87 -9.43 24.84
N GLU A 431 4.79 -8.29 25.54
CA GLU A 431 3.61 -7.42 25.55
C GLU A 431 3.28 -6.93 24.13
N LEU A 432 4.26 -6.35 23.44
CA LEU A 432 4.09 -5.81 22.09
C LEU A 432 3.81 -6.92 21.07
N PHE A 433 4.46 -8.07 21.20
CA PHE A 433 4.22 -9.21 20.31
C PHE A 433 2.78 -9.73 20.47
N ARG A 434 2.31 -9.91 21.70
CA ARG A 434 0.95 -10.39 21.97
C ARG A 434 -0.11 -9.39 21.50
N GLU A 435 0.12 -8.10 21.68
CA GLU A 435 -0.77 -7.07 21.14
C GLU A 435 -0.77 -7.08 19.61
N PHE A 436 0.38 -7.28 18.96
CA PHE A 436 0.44 -7.45 17.51
C PHE A 436 -0.38 -8.66 17.05
N MET A 437 -0.22 -9.82 17.71
CA MET A 437 -1.01 -11.01 17.39
C MET A 437 -2.50 -10.79 17.60
N ARG A 438 -2.91 -10.07 18.65
CA ARG A 438 -4.31 -9.73 18.91
C ARG A 438 -4.91 -8.89 17.78
N ARG A 439 -4.17 -7.90 17.26
CA ARG A 439 -4.61 -7.10 16.10
C ARG A 439 -4.68 -7.97 14.83
N LEU A 440 -3.71 -8.85 14.64
CA LEU A 440 -3.68 -9.75 13.49
C LEU A 440 -4.83 -10.75 13.51
N ASP A 441 -5.14 -11.31 14.68
CA ASP A 441 -6.27 -12.20 14.86
C ASP A 441 -7.59 -11.52 14.49
N ALA A 442 -7.80 -10.27 14.92
CA ALA A 442 -8.96 -9.49 14.52
C ALA A 442 -9.05 -9.29 13.00
N GLN A 443 -7.92 -9.04 12.33
CA GLN A 443 -7.91 -8.95 10.86
C GLN A 443 -8.11 -10.32 10.19
N ASN A 444 -7.55 -11.40 10.74
CA ASN A 444 -7.71 -12.76 10.21
C ASN A 444 -9.17 -13.22 10.27
N HIS A 445 -9.91 -12.83 11.31
CA HIS A 445 -11.35 -13.04 11.38
C HIS A 445 -12.11 -12.28 10.29
N ARG A 446 -11.64 -11.09 9.89
CA ARG A 446 -12.24 -10.33 8.77
C ARG A 446 -11.90 -10.96 7.43
N THR A 447 -10.66 -11.40 7.24
CA THR A 447 -10.16 -11.92 5.95
C THR A 447 -10.47 -13.38 5.73
N GLY A 448 -10.71 -14.16 6.79
CA GLY A 448 -10.81 -15.62 6.74
C GLY A 448 -9.46 -16.34 6.73
N ALA A 449 -8.37 -15.64 7.03
CA ALA A 449 -7.04 -16.22 7.04
C ALA A 449 -6.87 -17.21 8.20
N VAL A 450 -6.34 -18.40 7.89
CA VAL A 450 -6.16 -19.50 8.87
C VAL A 450 -4.78 -20.16 8.78
N MET A 451 -3.93 -19.69 7.87
CA MET A 451 -2.56 -20.15 7.66
C MET A 451 -1.62 -18.96 7.82
N ALA A 452 -0.46 -19.17 8.44
CA ALA A 452 0.54 -18.13 8.63
C ALA A 452 1.85 -18.43 7.89
N GLY A 453 2.51 -17.40 7.37
CA GLY A 453 3.83 -17.48 6.75
C GLY A 453 4.81 -16.64 7.55
N MET A 454 5.90 -17.23 8.00
CA MET A 454 6.90 -16.58 8.85
C MET A 454 8.24 -16.57 8.14
N LEU A 455 8.80 -15.38 7.97
CA LEU A 455 10.21 -15.23 7.64
C LEU A 455 10.97 -14.88 8.92
N MET A 456 11.91 -15.72 9.31
CA MET A 456 12.75 -15.53 10.50
C MET A 456 14.19 -15.36 10.07
N LEU A 457 15.00 -14.61 10.83
CA LEU A 457 16.44 -14.64 10.55
C LEU A 457 17.00 -16.03 10.83
N HIS A 458 16.63 -16.62 11.97
CA HIS A 458 17.02 -17.97 12.36
C HIS A 458 15.90 -18.71 13.10
N SER A 459 15.24 -19.67 12.45
CA SER A 459 14.10 -20.42 12.96
C SER A 459 14.46 -21.37 14.11
N ASN A 460 15.73 -21.75 14.22
CA ASN A 460 16.20 -22.75 15.19
C ASN A 460 16.75 -22.13 16.50
N THR A 461 16.35 -20.90 16.82
CA THR A 461 16.74 -20.22 18.06
C THR A 461 15.66 -20.31 19.15
N PRO A 462 16.00 -20.12 20.44
CA PRO A 462 15.00 -20.01 21.50
C PRO A 462 14.00 -18.87 21.26
N GLY A 463 14.47 -17.71 20.79
CA GLY A 463 13.60 -16.57 20.47
C GLY A 463 12.61 -16.86 19.33
N ALA A 464 13.04 -17.65 18.34
CA ALA A 464 12.15 -18.12 17.28
C ALA A 464 11.13 -19.16 17.78
N ALA A 465 11.53 -20.06 18.68
CA ALA A 465 10.61 -21.00 19.31
C ALA A 465 9.54 -20.29 20.16
N GLU A 466 9.94 -19.24 20.89
CA GLU A 466 9.03 -18.40 21.65
C GLU A 466 8.06 -17.63 20.75
N ALA A 467 8.56 -17.00 19.67
CA ALA A 467 7.71 -16.31 18.71
C ALA A 467 6.66 -17.26 18.09
N ARG A 468 7.06 -18.47 17.68
CA ARG A 468 6.12 -19.50 17.17
C ARG A 468 5.05 -19.87 18.19
N ARG A 469 5.43 -19.99 19.47
CA ARG A 469 4.48 -20.27 20.55
C ARG A 469 3.47 -19.12 20.70
N TRP A 470 3.92 -17.87 20.77
CA TRP A 470 3.02 -16.72 20.88
C TRP A 470 2.10 -16.56 19.68
N ILE A 471 2.56 -16.89 18.48
CA ILE A 471 1.71 -16.90 17.28
C ILE A 471 0.63 -17.98 17.41
N ALA A 472 1.00 -19.20 17.79
CA ALA A 472 0.04 -20.30 17.97
C ALA A 472 -0.96 -20.04 19.11
N GLU A 473 -0.55 -19.34 20.16
CA GLU A 473 -1.42 -18.90 21.26
C GLU A 473 -2.31 -17.70 20.88
N GLY A 474 -1.89 -16.88 19.91
CA GLY A 474 -2.52 -15.59 19.61
C GLY A 474 -3.46 -15.60 18.41
N LEU A 475 -3.33 -16.57 17.50
CA LEU A 475 -4.14 -16.64 16.27
C LEU A 475 -5.16 -17.79 16.33
N HIS A 476 -6.43 -17.46 16.13
CA HIS A 476 -7.53 -18.42 16.18
C HIS A 476 -8.55 -18.18 15.05
N PRO A 477 -8.88 -19.20 14.24
CA PRO A 477 -8.22 -20.49 14.13
C PRO A 477 -6.89 -20.37 13.36
N LEU A 478 -5.85 -21.07 13.84
CA LEU A 478 -4.60 -21.30 13.10
C LEU A 478 -4.49 -22.78 12.77
N LEU A 479 -4.49 -23.14 11.49
CA LEU A 479 -4.36 -24.53 11.02
C LEU A 479 -2.91 -24.98 10.92
N GLY A 480 -2.02 -24.05 10.60
CA GLY A 480 -0.61 -24.33 10.37
C GLY A 480 0.16 -23.09 9.96
N ALA A 481 1.47 -23.23 9.96
CA ALA A 481 2.38 -22.17 9.55
C ALA A 481 3.52 -22.72 8.69
N PHE A 482 3.93 -21.92 7.70
CA PHE A 482 5.19 -22.10 6.98
C PHE A 482 6.25 -21.22 7.63
N VAL A 483 7.40 -21.80 7.95
CA VAL A 483 8.54 -21.08 8.53
C VAL A 483 9.70 -21.19 7.56
N CYS A 484 10.19 -20.04 7.12
CA CYS A 484 11.34 -19.91 6.24
C CYS A 484 12.45 -19.15 6.98
N ASP A 485 13.67 -19.66 6.92
CA ASP A 485 14.84 -18.89 7.27
C ASP A 485 15.15 -17.88 6.16
N TYR A 486 15.40 -16.65 6.56
CA TYR A 486 15.87 -15.62 5.65
C TYR A 486 17.27 -15.99 5.16
N ALA A 487 17.40 -16.13 3.85
CA ALA A 487 18.66 -16.24 3.15
C ALA A 487 18.66 -15.19 2.04
N PRO A 488 19.62 -14.23 2.03
CA PRO A 488 19.60 -13.16 1.04
C PRO A 488 19.76 -13.71 -0.36
N TYR A 489 19.02 -13.14 -1.31
CA TYR A 489 19.04 -13.52 -2.74
C TYR A 489 20.43 -13.39 -3.41
N ASN A 490 21.37 -12.66 -2.79
CA ASN A 490 22.68 -12.33 -3.34
C ASN A 490 23.85 -12.92 -2.55
N ALA A 491 23.64 -14.04 -1.83
CA ALA A 491 24.69 -14.72 -1.07
C ALA A 491 25.84 -15.23 -1.95
#